data_AF-Q9KCF4-F1
#
_entry.id   AF-Q9KCF4-F1
#
_cell.length_a   1.000
_cell.length_b   1.000
_cell.length_c   1.000
_cell.angle_alpha   90.00
_cell.angle_beta   90.00
_cell.angle_gamma   90.00
#
_symmetry.space_group_name_H-M   'P 1'
#
loop_
_entity.id
_entity.type
_entity.pdbx_description
1 polymer ?
#
loop_
_entity_poly.entity_id
_entity_poly.type
_entity_poly.pdbx_seq_one_letter_code
_entity_poly.pdbx_strand_id
1 'polypeptide(L)'
;MLKDVSIRSGLLLAGYGGLLAAAVSFPHSHPWSVSLVLGQLIFSPIKLLVAAFMFSIGFLAYSLFVQDLCKILFLEKNGRPAESHVRLAFVLVAGLSLIHLFFHHWIVALLGGVFALFYGIMDVDLPTIWRNRRIPL
;
A
#
# COMPACT_ATOMS: atom_id res chain seq x y z
N MET A 1 14.13 16.74 4.94
CA MET A 1 14.26 15.68 5.97
C MET A 1 13.10 15.64 6.95
N LEU A 2 12.97 16.54 7.94
CA LEU A 2 11.89 16.44 8.96
C LEU A 2 10.47 16.49 8.35
N LYS A 3 10.26 17.34 7.34
CA LYS A 3 8.98 17.44 6.62
C LYS A 3 8.66 16.17 5.84
N ASP A 4 9.64 15.57 5.18
CA ASP A 4 9.49 14.33 4.41
C ASP A 4 9.19 13.12 5.30
N VAL A 5 9.84 13.04 6.45
CA VAL A 5 9.59 12.01 7.47
C VAL A 5 8.17 12.12 7.98
N SER A 6 7.70 13.33 8.31
CA SER A 6 6.33 13.56 8.79
C SER A 6 5.27 13.11 7.77
N ILE A 7 5.45 13.47 6.48
CA ILE A 7 4.54 13.09 5.40
C ILE A 7 4.51 11.56 5.21
N ARG A 8 5.68 10.91 5.21
CA ARG A 8 5.80 9.45 5.05
C ARG A 8 5.20 8.68 6.22
N SER A 9 5.36 9.18 7.45
CA SER A 9 4.71 8.63 8.63
C SER A 9 3.19 8.76 8.54
N GLY A 10 2.68 9.91 8.06
CA GLY A 10 1.24 10.09 7.80
C GLY A 10 0.71 9.12 6.76
N LEU A 11 1.47 8.88 5.68
CA LEU A 11 1.14 7.88 4.66
C LEU A 11 1.12 6.45 5.20
N LEU A 12 2.09 6.06 6.03
CA LEU A 12 2.08 4.75 6.71
C LEU A 12 0.84 4.57 7.59
N LEU A 13 0.51 5.60 8.38
CA LEU A 13 -0.67 5.56 9.25
C LEU A 13 -1.97 5.51 8.43
N ALA A 14 -2.06 6.26 7.33
CA ALA A 14 -3.20 6.21 6.42
C ALA A 14 -3.31 4.86 5.72
N GLY A 15 -2.20 4.27 5.29
CA GLY A 15 -2.14 2.95 4.67
C GLY A 15 -2.61 1.85 5.61
N TYR A 16 -1.93 1.73 6.75
CA TYR A 16 -2.23 0.72 7.75
C TYR A 16 -3.63 0.90 8.34
N GLY A 17 -3.98 2.14 8.72
CA GLY A 17 -5.29 2.47 9.27
C GLY A 17 -6.42 2.25 8.25
N GLY A 18 -6.21 2.60 6.99
CA GLY A 18 -7.17 2.39 5.91
C GLY A 18 -7.45 0.91 5.65
N LEU A 19 -6.41 0.08 5.53
CA LEU A 19 -6.59 -1.36 5.37
C LEU A 19 -7.20 -2.03 6.61
N LEU A 20 -6.83 -1.58 7.82
CA LEU A 20 -7.40 -2.11 9.06
C LEU A 20 -8.88 -1.70 9.24
N ALA A 21 -9.22 -0.45 8.93
CA ALA A 21 -10.61 0.02 8.94
C ALA A 21 -11.46 -0.70 7.88
N ALA A 22 -10.89 -0.96 6.71
CA ALA A 22 -11.51 -1.76 5.67
C ALA A 22 -11.74 -3.19 6.17
N ALA A 23 -10.74 -3.80 6.80
CA ALA A 23 -10.85 -5.15 7.37
C ALA A 23 -12.00 -5.23 8.38
N VAL A 24 -12.05 -4.34 9.37
CA VAL A 24 -13.12 -4.32 10.39
C VAL A 24 -14.50 -4.07 9.78
N SER A 25 -14.57 -3.26 8.72
CA SER A 25 -15.83 -2.93 8.04
C SER A 25 -16.30 -4.04 7.09
N PHE A 26 -15.40 -4.92 6.66
CA PHE A 26 -15.76 -6.08 5.85
C PHE A 26 -16.53 -7.09 6.72
N PRO A 27 -17.64 -7.63 6.20
CA PRO A 27 -18.41 -8.62 6.93
C PRO A 27 -17.59 -9.89 7.21
N HIS A 28 -17.30 -10.15 8.48
CA HIS A 28 -16.73 -11.42 8.95
C HIS A 28 -17.86 -12.39 9.28
N SER A 29 -18.50 -12.96 8.25
CA SER A 29 -19.52 -13.98 8.48
C SER A 29 -18.86 -15.34 8.70
N HIS A 30 -18.83 -15.80 9.96
CA HIS A 30 -18.67 -17.23 10.25
C HIS A 30 -20.09 -17.83 10.35
N PRO A 31 -20.48 -18.82 9.52
CA PRO A 31 -19.77 -19.39 8.38
C PRO A 31 -19.93 -18.54 7.10
N TRP A 32 -18.93 -18.61 6.20
CA TRP A 32 -18.94 -18.01 4.86
C TRP A 32 -20.02 -18.66 3.99
N SER A 33 -21.27 -18.29 4.23
CA SER A 33 -22.38 -18.58 3.33
C SER A 33 -22.40 -17.47 2.29
N VAL A 34 -22.30 -17.84 1.00
CA VAL A 34 -22.41 -16.91 -0.13
C VAL A 34 -23.71 -16.11 -0.03
N SER A 35 -24.78 -16.72 0.49
CA SER A 35 -26.06 -16.07 0.78
C SER A 35 -25.97 -15.00 1.88
N LEU A 36 -25.18 -15.22 2.93
CA LEU A 36 -24.97 -14.24 4.02
C LEU A 36 -24.13 -13.06 3.54
N VAL A 37 -23.10 -13.31 2.74
CA VAL A 37 -22.28 -12.26 2.12
C VAL A 37 -23.12 -11.43 1.14
N LEU A 38 -23.91 -12.06 0.26
CA LEU A 38 -24.85 -11.37 -0.63
C LEU A 38 -25.93 -10.60 0.14
N GLY A 39 -26.46 -11.18 1.22
CA GLY A 39 -27.41 -10.52 2.10
C GLY A 39 -26.81 -9.25 2.71
N GLN A 40 -25.62 -9.33 3.28
CA GLN A 40 -24.93 -8.15 3.82
C GLN A 40 -24.53 -7.15 2.72
N LEU A 41 -24.27 -7.62 1.50
CA LEU A 41 -24.04 -6.79 0.32
C LEU A 41 -25.26 -5.93 -0.03
N ILE A 42 -26.45 -6.51 0.02
CA ILE A 42 -27.70 -5.86 -0.34
C ILE A 42 -28.23 -4.99 0.82
N PHE A 43 -28.08 -5.44 2.07
CA PHE A 43 -28.68 -4.79 3.25
C PHE A 43 -27.74 -3.85 4.01
N SER A 44 -26.45 -3.73 3.64
CA SER A 44 -25.51 -2.78 4.26
C SER A 44 -24.60 -2.06 3.25
N PRO A 45 -25.17 -1.42 2.20
CA PRO A 45 -24.40 -0.79 1.12
C PRO A 45 -23.47 0.33 1.62
N ILE A 46 -23.89 1.10 2.64
CA ILE A 46 -23.08 2.19 3.21
C ILE A 46 -21.80 1.64 3.86
N LYS A 47 -21.89 0.53 4.61
CA LYS A 47 -20.71 -0.07 5.26
C LYS A 47 -19.69 -0.56 4.23
N LEU A 48 -20.18 -1.16 3.14
CA LEU A 48 -19.34 -1.62 2.04
C LEU A 48 -18.71 -0.48 1.26
N LEU A 49 -19.46 0.61 1.03
CA LEU A 49 -18.91 1.80 0.38
C LEU A 49 -17.79 2.42 1.22
N VAL A 50 -17.98 2.53 2.53
CA VAL A 50 -16.94 3.00 3.46
C VAL A 50 -15.75 2.03 3.48
N ALA A 51 -15.99 0.72 3.52
CA ALA A 51 -14.93 -0.28 3.47
C ALA A 51 -14.11 -0.18 2.18
N ALA A 52 -14.76 -0.03 1.03
CA ALA A 52 -14.11 0.13 -0.26
C ALA A 52 -13.30 1.43 -0.35
N PHE A 53 -13.83 2.53 0.21
CA PHE A 53 -13.13 3.81 0.24
C PHE A 53 -11.88 3.76 1.14
N MET A 54 -12.01 3.18 2.34
CA MET A 54 -10.89 2.97 3.27
C MET A 54 -9.85 2.01 2.70
N PHE A 55 -10.30 0.94 2.03
CA PHE A 55 -9.43 0.02 1.32
C PHE A 55 -8.66 0.74 0.22
N SER A 56 -9.35 1.61 -0.53
CA SER A 56 -8.73 2.39 -1.61
C SER A 56 -7.62 3.29 -1.10
N ILE A 57 -7.88 4.07 -0.05
CA ILE A 57 -6.86 4.89 0.60
C ILE A 57 -5.71 4.02 1.11
N GLY A 58 -6.05 2.88 1.73
CA GLY A 58 -5.09 1.92 2.27
C GLY A 58 -4.10 1.43 1.22
N PHE A 59 -4.60 0.79 0.15
CA PHE A 59 -3.72 0.21 -0.88
C PHE A 59 -2.97 1.30 -1.66
N LEU A 60 -3.56 2.48 -1.87
CA LEU A 60 -2.92 3.59 -2.59
C LEU A 60 -1.75 4.19 -1.79
N ALA A 61 -1.86 4.24 -0.46
CA ALA A 61 -0.72 4.61 0.38
C ALA A 61 0.38 3.54 0.33
N TYR A 62 0.03 2.25 0.34
CA TYR A 62 0.99 1.15 0.20
C TYR A 62 1.68 1.11 -1.16
N SER A 63 0.99 1.49 -2.24
CA SER A 63 1.56 1.50 -3.59
C SER A 63 2.72 2.49 -3.73
N LEU A 64 2.70 3.60 -2.99
CA LEU A 64 3.82 4.56 -2.94
C LEU A 64 5.07 3.94 -2.30
N PHE A 65 4.90 3.09 -1.28
CA PHE A 65 6.04 2.37 -0.68
C PHE A 65 6.58 1.29 -1.62
N VAL A 66 5.73 0.63 -2.40
CA VAL A 66 6.16 -0.27 -3.49
C VAL A 66 6.94 0.51 -4.54
N GLN A 67 6.47 1.68 -4.95
CA GLN A 67 7.14 2.53 -5.92
C GLN A 67 8.54 2.97 -5.41
N ASP A 68 8.64 3.33 -4.13
CA ASP A 68 9.92 3.64 -3.48
C ASP A 68 10.84 2.42 -3.44
N LEU A 69 10.33 1.23 -3.13
CA LEU A 69 11.10 -0.01 -3.17
C LEU A 69 11.64 -0.29 -4.59
N CYS A 70 10.81 -0.13 -5.62
CA CYS A 70 11.25 -0.28 -7.00
C CYS A 70 12.33 0.74 -7.38
N LYS A 71 12.20 2.00 -6.96
CA LYS A 71 13.22 3.03 -7.22
C LYS A 71 14.55 2.69 -6.55
N ILE A 72 14.53 2.22 -5.29
CA ILE A 72 15.72 1.79 -4.55
C ILE A 72 16.40 0.61 -5.27
N LEU A 73 15.63 -0.42 -5.64
CA LEU A 73 16.16 -1.63 -6.26
C LEU A 73 16.69 -1.40 -7.69
N PHE A 74 16.05 -0.54 -8.49
CA PHE A 74 16.35 -0.38 -9.92
C PHE A 74 17.14 0.89 -10.30
N LEU A 75 17.05 1.99 -9.56
CA LEU A 75 17.73 3.26 -9.92
C LEU A 75 18.93 3.60 -9.06
N GLU A 76 19.02 3.07 -7.84
CA GLU A 76 19.95 3.59 -6.83
C GLU A 76 21.39 3.04 -6.98
N LYS A 77 21.88 2.99 -8.23
CA LYS A 77 23.29 2.73 -8.53
C LYS A 77 24.17 4.00 -8.45
N ASN A 78 23.58 5.21 -8.50
CA ASN A 78 24.32 6.48 -8.64
C ASN A 78 23.86 7.65 -7.71
N GLY A 79 23.04 7.43 -6.69
CA GLY A 79 22.42 8.50 -5.87
C GLY A 79 22.82 8.51 -4.40
N ARG A 80 22.85 9.69 -3.78
CA ARG A 80 23.38 10.00 -2.43
C ARG A 80 22.92 9.00 -1.33
N PRO A 81 23.84 8.28 -0.65
CA PRO A 81 23.52 7.15 0.23
C PRO A 81 22.64 7.52 1.44
N ALA A 82 22.75 8.75 1.95
CA ALA A 82 22.06 9.17 3.18
C ALA A 82 20.53 9.25 3.06
N GLU A 83 19.97 9.57 1.89
CA GLU A 83 18.50 9.58 1.71
C GLU A 83 17.94 8.17 1.46
N SER A 84 18.75 7.27 0.88
CA SER A 84 18.35 5.88 0.58
C SER A 84 17.99 5.11 1.86
N HIS A 85 18.78 5.28 2.94
CA HIS A 85 18.61 4.53 4.17
C HIS A 85 17.31 4.87 4.90
N VAL A 86 16.90 6.15 4.87
CA VAL A 86 15.64 6.59 5.48
C VAL A 86 14.45 6.02 4.70
N ARG A 87 14.48 6.09 3.36
CA ARG A 87 13.41 5.53 2.52
C ARG A 87 13.31 4.02 2.70
N LEU A 88 14.45 3.32 2.76
CA LEU A 88 14.51 1.88 2.99
C LEU A 88 13.95 1.51 4.36
N ALA A 89 14.26 2.27 5.42
CA ALA A 89 13.66 2.07 6.74
C ALA A 89 12.13 2.19 6.70
N PHE A 90 11.58 3.19 6.00
CA PHE A 90 10.13 3.35 5.83
C PHE A 90 9.50 2.19 5.05
N VAL A 91 10.15 1.71 3.99
CA VAL A 91 9.69 0.55 3.21
C VAL A 91 9.72 -0.72 4.06
N LEU A 92 10.75 -0.93 4.89
CA LEU A 92 10.82 -2.05 5.82
C LEU A 92 9.70 -2.00 6.86
N VAL A 93 9.42 -0.82 7.43
CA VAL A 93 8.30 -0.63 8.36
C VAL A 93 6.96 -0.87 7.68
N ALA A 94 6.79 -0.42 6.42
CA ALA A 94 5.60 -0.71 5.62
C ALA A 94 5.43 -2.22 5.42
N GLY A 95 6.50 -2.93 5.07
CA GLY A 95 6.52 -4.38 4.94
C GLY A 95 6.14 -5.09 6.24
N LEU A 96 6.72 -4.66 7.37
CA LEU A 96 6.40 -5.22 8.69
C LEU A 96 4.93 -5.00 9.05
N SER A 97 4.37 -3.83 8.72
CA SER A 97 2.95 -3.54 8.96
C SER A 97 2.02 -4.43 8.15
N LEU A 98 2.39 -4.76 6.89
CA LEU A 98 1.64 -5.71 6.06
C LEU A 98 1.74 -7.13 6.60
N ILE A 99 2.91 -7.54 7.10
CA ILE A 99 3.09 -8.85 7.75
C ILE A 99 2.19 -8.96 8.98
N HIS A 100 2.17 -7.94 9.83
CA HIS A 100 1.26 -7.90 10.99
C HIS A 100 -0.21 -8.02 10.57
N LEU A 101 -0.60 -7.26 9.54
CA LEU A 101 -1.97 -7.30 9.00
C LEU A 101 -2.30 -8.66 8.37
N PHE A 102 -1.33 -9.34 7.77
CA PHE A 102 -1.49 -10.66 7.19
C PHE A 102 -1.85 -11.72 8.24
N PHE A 103 -1.26 -11.64 9.44
CA PHE A 103 -1.59 -12.56 10.53
C PHE A 103 -2.99 -12.35 11.13
N HIS A 104 -3.51 -11.12 11.13
CA HIS A 104 -4.85 -10.82 11.67
C HIS A 104 -5.96 -10.92 10.62
N HIS A 105 -5.72 -10.39 9.42
CA HIS A 105 -6.69 -10.24 8.35
C HIS A 105 -6.08 -10.59 6.99
N TRP A 106 -5.76 -11.87 6.80
CA TRP A 106 -5.01 -12.39 5.65
C TRP A 106 -5.61 -11.99 4.29
N ILE A 107 -6.94 -12.00 4.13
CA ILE A 107 -7.62 -11.68 2.86
C ILE A 107 -7.39 -10.22 2.46
N VAL A 108 -7.59 -9.31 3.41
CA VAL A 108 -7.48 -7.86 3.16
C VAL A 108 -6.02 -7.46 2.96
N ALA A 109 -5.11 -8.07 3.73
CA ALA A 109 -3.67 -7.87 3.54
C ALA A 109 -3.21 -8.38 2.17
N LEU A 110 -3.70 -9.54 1.72
CA LEU A 110 -3.34 -10.12 0.43
C LEU A 110 -3.90 -9.28 -0.72
N LEU A 111 -5.19 -8.93 -0.69
CA LEU A 111 -5.79 -8.04 -1.68
C LEU A 111 -5.08 -6.68 -1.70
N GLY A 112 -4.95 -6.03 -0.55
CA GLY A 112 -4.30 -4.72 -0.43
C GLY A 112 -2.85 -4.75 -0.92
N GLY A 113 -2.10 -5.78 -0.57
CA GLY A 113 -0.72 -5.99 -1.01
C GLY A 113 -0.60 -6.24 -2.52
N VAL A 114 -1.48 -7.06 -3.10
CA VAL A 114 -1.51 -7.33 -4.54
C VAL A 114 -1.86 -6.05 -5.31
N PHE A 115 -2.93 -5.33 -4.91
CA PHE A 115 -3.31 -4.08 -5.55
C PHE A 115 -2.21 -3.01 -5.42
N ALA A 116 -1.60 -2.91 -4.25
CA ALA A 116 -0.47 -2.00 -4.03
C ALA A 116 0.74 -2.35 -4.90
N LEU A 117 1.05 -3.64 -5.08
CA LEU A 117 2.13 -4.10 -5.95
C LEU A 117 1.86 -3.75 -7.41
N PHE A 118 0.68 -4.12 -7.94
CA PHE A 118 0.32 -3.85 -9.32
C PHE A 118 0.29 -2.35 -9.62
N TYR A 119 -0.39 -1.58 -8.76
CA TYR A 119 -0.49 -0.13 -8.95
C TYR A 119 0.86 0.56 -8.76
N GLY A 120 1.63 0.16 -7.74
CA GLY A 120 2.93 0.74 -7.43
C GLY A 120 3.94 0.51 -8.56
N ILE A 121 3.95 -0.67 -9.17
CA ILE A 121 4.80 -0.98 -10.34
C ILE A 121 4.34 -0.19 -11.57
N MET A 122 3.03 -0.11 -11.83
CA MET A 122 2.48 0.59 -12.99
C MET A 122 2.80 2.10 -12.95
N ASP A 123 2.76 2.70 -11.76
CA ASP A 123 3.04 4.12 -11.55
C ASP A 123 4.54 4.44 -11.47
N VAL A 124 5.44 3.44 -11.59
CA VAL A 124 6.87 3.73 -11.78
C VAL A 124 7.06 4.32 -13.17
N ASP A 125 7.27 5.63 -13.20
CA ASP A 125 7.47 6.43 -14.40
C ASP A 125 8.81 6.07 -15.10
N LEU A 126 8.79 4.95 -15.85
CA LEU A 126 9.89 4.42 -16.64
C LEU A 126 10.46 5.37 -17.73
N PRO A 127 9.69 6.27 -18.39
CA PRO A 127 10.22 7.11 -19.47
C PRO A 127 11.35 8.05 -19.02
N THR A 128 11.28 8.57 -17.79
CA THR A 128 12.31 9.45 -17.22
C THR A 128 13.62 8.69 -16.96
N ILE A 129 13.51 7.38 -16.66
CA ILE A 129 14.64 6.46 -16.45
C ILE A 129 15.43 6.24 -17.75
N TRP A 130 14.73 6.10 -18.88
CA TRP A 130 15.37 5.89 -20.19
C TRP A 130 15.99 7.17 -20.75
N ARG A 131 15.43 8.35 -20.43
CA ARG A 131 16.00 9.64 -20.85
C ARG A 131 17.31 9.95 -20.11
N ASN A 132 17.38 9.69 -18.80
CA ASN A 132 18.58 9.94 -18.00
C ASN A 132 19.74 8.97 -18.31
N ARG A 133 19.43 7.77 -18.85
CA ARG A 133 20.44 6.79 -19.28
C ARG A 133 21.07 7.10 -20.64
N ARG A 134 20.49 8.01 -21.44
CA ARG A 134 20.93 8.34 -22.81
C ARG A 134 21.71 9.64 -22.93
N ILE A 135 21.86 10.42 -21.86
CA ILE A 135 22.65 11.65 -21.86
C ILE A 135 23.84 11.45 -20.91
N PRO A 136 25.00 10.97 -21.40
CA PRO A 136 26.24 11.17 -20.68
C PRO A 136 26.56 12.67 -20.74
N LEU A 137 26.65 13.31 -19.57
CA LEU A 137 27.32 14.60 -19.40
C LEU A 137 28.81 14.47 -19.71
#